data_AF-A0A1F8S0S0-F1
#
_entry.id   AF-A0A1F8S0S0-F1
#
_cell.length_a   1.000
_cell.length_b   1.000
_cell.length_c   1.000
_cell.angle_alpha   90.00
_cell.angle_beta   90.00
_cell.angle_gamma   90.00
#
_symmetry.space_group_name_H-M   'P 1'
#
loop_
_entity.id
_entity.type
_entity.pdbx_description
1 polymer ?
#
loop_
_entity_poly.entity_id
_entity_poly.type
_entity_poly.pdbx_seq_one_letter_code
_entity_poly.pdbx_strand_id
1 'polypeptide(L)'
;MARTPFSSPDAHIVVSTHGYFDVYPSSGRSDGDKPAYRGQLAELGAGIRGADDRLAVRPGSVVLADAVTAWSAVNGAAAVRGELGGGRDGNQAKP
;
A
#
# COMPACT_ATOMS: atom_id res chain seq x y z
N MET A 1 -7.98 -15.08 -3.10
CA MET A 1 -7.55 -13.67 -3.21
C MET A 1 -6.06 -13.61 -2.95
N ALA A 2 -5.25 -13.18 -3.92
CA ALA A 2 -3.80 -13.07 -3.72
C ALA A 2 -3.48 -11.70 -3.12
N ARG A 3 -3.11 -11.68 -1.83
CA ARG A 3 -2.60 -10.50 -1.13
C ARG A 3 -1.14 -10.78 -0.82
N THR A 4 -0.25 -9.86 -1.19
CA THR A 4 1.18 -10.02 -0.91
C THR A 4 1.58 -9.07 0.21
N PRO A 5 1.97 -9.57 1.38
CA PRO A 5 2.47 -8.75 2.46
C PRO A 5 3.95 -8.39 2.22
N PHE A 6 4.29 -7.15 2.52
CA PHE A 6 5.63 -6.59 2.55
C PHE A 6 5.81 -5.95 3.92
N SER A 7 6.87 -6.34 4.63
CA SER A 7 7.19 -5.77 5.94
C SER A 7 8.36 -4.82 5.79
N SER A 8 8.14 -3.57 6.14
CA SER A 8 9.17 -2.54 6.29
C SER A 8 9.33 -2.19 7.79
N PRO A 9 10.44 -1.58 8.21
CA PRO A 9 10.64 -1.15 9.60
C PRO A 9 9.51 -0.22 10.09
N ASP A 10 9.09 0.70 9.23
CA ASP A 10 8.10 1.73 9.55
C ASP A 10 6.65 1.31 9.30
N ALA A 11 6.40 0.35 8.41
CA ALA A 11 5.05 0.01 7.97
C ALA A 11 4.95 -1.43 7.43
N HIS A 12 3.77 -2.03 7.60
CA HIS A 12 3.42 -3.30 6.97
C HIS A 12 2.45 -3.05 5.82
N ILE A 13 2.86 -3.35 4.59
CA ILE A 13 2.12 -3.03 3.37
C ILE A 13 1.59 -4.32 2.75
N VAL A 14 0.29 -4.38 2.47
CA VAL A 14 -0.36 -5.52 1.83
C VAL A 14 -0.85 -5.11 0.46
N VAL A 15 -0.20 -5.61 -0.59
CA VAL A 15 -0.56 -5.32 -1.97
C VAL A 15 -1.64 -6.29 -2.45
N SER A 16 -2.73 -5.74 -2.98
CA SER A 16 -3.84 -6.48 -3.57
C SER A 16 -3.75 -6.49 -5.09
N THR A 17 -4.02 -7.64 -5.71
CA THR A 17 -4.11 -7.75 -7.18
C THR A 17 -5.27 -6.95 -7.78
N HIS A 18 -6.17 -6.43 -6.95
CA HIS A 18 -7.35 -5.65 -7.33
C HIS A 18 -7.09 -4.14 -7.48
N GLY A 19 -5.83 -3.70 -7.55
CA GLY A 19 -5.52 -2.30 -7.85
C GLY A 19 -5.33 -1.39 -6.65
N TYR A 20 -5.12 -1.95 -5.46
CA TYR A 20 -4.85 -1.18 -4.26
C TYR A 20 -3.83 -1.87 -3.37
N PHE A 21 -3.29 -1.11 -2.42
CA PHE A 21 -2.49 -1.63 -1.33
C PHE A 21 -2.96 -1.01 -0.01
N ASP A 22 -2.85 -1.81 1.04
CA ASP A 22 -3.21 -1.44 2.40
C ASP A 22 -1.94 -1.25 3.21
N VAL A 23 -1.85 -0.20 4.02
CA VAL A 23 -0.72 0.10 4.87
C VAL A 23 -1.17 0.03 6.32
N TYR A 24 -0.42 -0.72 7.11
CA TYR A 24 -0.64 -0.94 8.53
C TYR A 24 0.60 -0.49 9.31
N PRO A 25 0.45 -0.12 10.58
CA PRO A 25 1.60 0.03 11.46
C PRO A 25 2.38 -1.29 11.55
N SER A 26 3.71 -1.20 11.69
CA SER A 26 4.58 -2.39 11.79
C SER A 26 4.36 -3.19 13.08
N SER A 27 3.78 -2.58 14.12
CA SER A 27 3.50 -3.18 15.42
C SER A 27 2.01 -3.15 15.76
N GLY A 28 1.48 -4.28 16.26
CA GLY A 28 0.14 -4.36 16.84
C GLY A 28 -1.00 -4.78 15.91
N ARG A 29 -0.69 -5.34 14.73
CA ARG A 29 -1.74 -5.80 13.80
C ARG A 29 -2.52 -6.97 14.38
N SER A 30 -3.84 -6.80 14.48
CA SER A 30 -4.80 -7.90 14.68
C SER A 30 -5.51 -8.23 13.36
N ASP A 31 -5.96 -9.47 13.20
CA ASP A 31 -6.80 -9.84 12.06
C ASP A 31 -8.12 -9.06 12.09
N GLY A 32 -8.34 -8.23 11.07
CA GLY A 32 -9.52 -7.36 10.97
C GLY A 32 -9.26 -5.87 11.26
N ASP A 33 -8.03 -5.50 11.62
CA ASP A 33 -7.67 -4.09 11.79
C ASP A 33 -7.83 -3.31 10.47
N LYS A 34 -8.22 -2.03 10.57
CA LYS A 34 -8.38 -1.18 9.39
C LYS A 34 -7.00 -0.66 8.97
N PRO A 35 -6.68 -0.64 7.67
CA PRO A 35 -5.44 -0.01 7.24
C PRO A 35 -5.38 1.45 7.68
N ALA A 36 -4.21 1.88 8.16
CA ALA A 36 -3.91 3.27 8.42
C ALA A 36 -3.99 4.10 7.13
N TYR A 37 -3.63 3.49 6.00
CA TYR A 37 -3.73 4.10 4.69
C TYR A 37 -4.06 3.06 3.61
N ARG A 38 -4.96 3.40 2.69
CA ARG A 38 -5.22 2.59 1.49
C ARG A 38 -4.86 3.37 0.24
N GLY A 39 -3.79 2.96 -0.43
CA GLY A 39 -3.32 3.57 -1.68
C GLY A 39 -3.70 2.79 -2.92
N GLN A 40 -3.52 3.40 -4.09
CA GLN A 40 -3.71 2.77 -5.40
C GLN A 40 -2.39 2.28 -5.97
N LEU A 41 -2.41 1.19 -6.76
CA LEU A 41 -1.18 0.70 -7.41
C LEU A 41 -0.50 1.74 -8.30
N ALA A 42 -1.24 2.75 -8.78
CA ALA A 42 -0.68 3.89 -9.51
C ALA A 42 0.40 4.64 -8.72
N GLU A 43 0.28 4.71 -7.39
CA GLU A 43 1.21 5.40 -6.50
C GLU A 43 2.53 4.65 -6.33
N LEU A 44 2.52 3.32 -6.48
CA LEU A 44 3.73 2.49 -6.47
C LEU A 44 4.53 2.66 -7.77
N GLY A 45 3.89 3.15 -8.83
CA GLY A 45 4.53 3.47 -10.10
C GLY A 45 3.77 2.96 -11.31
N ALA A 46 3.98 3.62 -12.45
CA ALA A 46 3.32 3.29 -13.72
C ALA A 46 3.62 1.86 -14.21
N GLY A 47 4.75 1.26 -13.80
CA GLY A 47 5.09 -0.13 -14.13
C GLY A 47 4.40 -1.19 -13.25
N ILE A 48 3.77 -0.79 -12.14
CA ILE A 48 3.11 -1.70 -11.20
C ILE A 48 1.61 -1.84 -11.50
N ARG A 49 0.99 -0.76 -11.99
CA ARG A 49 -0.42 -0.74 -12.41
C ARG A 49 -0.54 -1.15 -13.88
N GLY A 50 -1.30 -2.21 -14.14
CA GLY A 50 -1.68 -2.65 -15.47
C GLY A 50 -2.84 -1.84 -16.04
N ALA A 51 -3.13 -2.07 -17.33
CA ALA A 51 -4.18 -1.37 -18.07
C ALA A 51 -5.58 -1.56 -17.44
N ASP A 52 -5.83 -2.71 -16.81
CA ASP A 52 -7.11 -3.03 -16.15
C ASP A 52 -7.21 -2.50 -14.70
N ASP A 53 -6.39 -1.52 -14.32
CA ASP A 53 -6.25 -1.05 -12.93
C ASP A 53 -5.71 -2.11 -11.95
N ARG A 54 -5.36 -3.29 -12.44
CA ARG A 54 -4.86 -4.42 -11.65
C ARG A 54 -3.35 -4.45 -11.57
N LEU A 55 -2.82 -5.32 -10.71
CA LEU A 55 -1.39 -5.55 -10.64
C LEU A 55 -0.86 -6.08 -11.98
N ALA A 56 0.02 -5.32 -12.62
CA ALA A 56 0.67 -5.71 -13.90
C ALA A 56 1.78 -6.74 -13.69
N VAL A 57 2.42 -6.72 -12.51
CA VAL A 57 3.55 -7.58 -12.17
C VAL A 57 3.10 -8.80 -11.36
N ARG A 58 3.95 -9.83 -11.30
CA ARG A 58 3.68 -10.97 -10.41
C ARG A 58 3.70 -10.51 -8.95
N PRO A 59 2.83 -11.04 -8.08
CA PRO A 59 2.78 -10.63 -6.68
C PRO A 59 4.10 -10.87 -5.92
N GLY A 60 4.87 -11.89 -6.29
CA GLY A 60 6.21 -12.15 -5.74
C GLY A 60 7.38 -11.57 -6.56
N SER A 61 7.13 -10.60 -7.44
CA SER A 61 8.18 -10.02 -8.29
C SER A 61 9.08 -9.08 -7.49
N VAL A 62 10.39 -9.12 -7.76
CA VAL A 62 11.36 -8.17 -7.19
C VAL A 62 11.01 -6.72 -7.55
N VAL A 63 10.47 -6.49 -8.75
CA VAL A 63 10.03 -5.15 -9.19
C VAL A 63 8.92 -4.60 -8.28
N LEU A 64 8.01 -5.47 -7.81
CA LEU A 64 6.98 -5.04 -6.87
C LEU A 64 7.58 -4.73 -5.50
N ALA A 65 8.47 -5.60 -5.02
CA ALA A 65 9.15 -5.40 -3.74
C ALA A 65 9.94 -4.08 -3.71
N ASP A 66 10.67 -3.77 -4.78
CA ASP A 66 11.45 -2.54 -4.91
C ASP A 66 10.54 -1.31 -4.93
N ALA A 67 9.48 -1.33 -5.73
CA ALA A 67 8.50 -0.23 -5.80
C ALA A 67 7.79 0.01 -4.45
N VAL A 68 7.38 -1.05 -3.76
CA VAL A 68 6.76 -0.95 -2.43
C VAL A 68 7.76 -0.41 -1.41
N THR A 69 9.02 -0.86 -1.47
CA THR A 69 10.09 -0.39 -0.58
C THR A 69 10.38 1.09 -0.79
N ALA A 70 10.52 1.53 -2.05
CA ALA A 70 10.74 2.92 -2.41
C ALA A 70 9.57 3.81 -1.96
N TRP A 71 8.33 3.39 -2.22
CA TRP A 71 7.15 4.11 -1.75
C TRP A 71 7.10 4.17 -0.22
N SER A 72 7.36 3.05 0.47
CA SER A 72 7.37 2.96 1.93
C SER A 72 8.42 3.85 2.57
N ALA A 73 9.60 3.99 1.95
CA ALA A 73 10.68 4.83 2.47
C ALA A 73 10.31 6.33 2.44
N VAL A 74 9.49 6.75 1.47
CA VAL A 74 9.06 8.15 1.33
C VAL A 74 7.77 8.43 2.11
N ASN A 75 6.80 7.52 2.02
CA ASN A 75 5.43 7.75 2.45
C ASN A 75 5.01 6.88 3.65
N GLY A 76 5.74 5.80 3.96
CA GLY A 76 5.30 4.78 4.92
C GLY A 76 5.06 5.35 6.32
N ALA A 77 5.98 6.18 6.83
CA ALA A 77 5.81 6.82 8.15
C ALA A 77 4.62 7.79 8.16
N ALA A 78 4.46 8.60 7.12
CA ALA A 78 3.34 9.54 6.97
C ALA A 78 2.00 8.81 6.81
N ALA A 79 1.98 7.70 6.08
CA ALA A 79 0.82 6.83 5.90
C ALA A 79 0.35 6.23 7.22
N VAL A 80 1.28 5.70 8.02
CA VAL A 80 0.98 5.11 9.34
C VAL A 80 0.53 6.19 10.34
N ARG A 81 1.08 7.40 10.26
CA ARG A 81 0.65 8.55 11.08
C ARG A 81 -0.67 9.17 10.62
N GLY A 82 -1.21 8.76 9.47
CA GLY A 82 -2.44 9.30 8.89
C GLY A 82 -2.26 10.67 8.21
N GLU A 83 -1.03 11.11 7.97
CA GLU A 83 -0.70 12.41 7.36
C GLU A 83 -1.05 12.46 5.86
N LEU A 84 -1.12 11.31 5.19
CA LEU A 84 -1.53 11.21 3.78
C LEU A 84 -3.04 11.32 3.55
N GLY A 85 -3.83 11.51 4.62
CA GLY A 85 -5.29 11.37 4.59
C GLY A 85 -5.71 9.91 4.41
N GLY A 86 -6.99 9.58 4.60
CA GLY A 86 -7.47 8.19 4.61
C GLY A 86 -7.32 7.39 3.29
N GLY A 87 -6.62 7.93 2.29
CA GLY A 87 -6.46 7.34 0.97
C GLY A 87 -7.80 7.04 0.30
N ARG A 88 -7.87 5.90 -0.41
CA ARG A 88 -9.04 5.41 -1.16
C ARG A 88 -10.28 5.18 -0.28
N ASP A 89 -10.13 5.00 1.03
CA ASP A 89 -11.24 4.69 1.97
C ASP A 89 -11.89 5.93 2.62
N GLY A 90 -11.65 7.12 2.10
CA GLY A 90 -12.61 8.23 2.24
C GLY A 90 -12.61 8.95 3.59
N ASN A 91 -11.44 9.30 4.13
CA ASN A 91 -11.34 10.51 4.98
C ASN A 91 -10.45 11.54 4.27
N GLN A 92 -10.88 11.98 3.08
CA GLN A 92 -10.46 13.29 2.57
C GLN A 92 -11.08 14.30 3.52
N ALA A 93 -10.28 14.87 4.44
CA ALA A 93 -10.64 16.12 5.06
C ALA A 93 -10.89 17.10 3.91
N LYS A 94 -12.16 17.45 3.70
CA LYS A 94 -12.59 18.46 2.74
C LYS A 94 -11.90 19.78 3.12
N PRO A 95 -11.35 20.55 2.16
CA PRO A 95 -11.12 21.97 2.41
C PRO A 95 -12.44 22.69 2.69
#